data_AF-A0A2E0Y6Z9-F1
#
_entry.id   AF-A0A2E0Y6Z9-F1
#
_cell.length_a   1.000
_cell.length_b   1.000
_cell.length_c   1.000
_cell.angle_alpha   90.00
_cell.angle_beta   90.00
_cell.angle_gamma   90.00
#
_symmetry.space_group_name_H-M   'P 1'
#
loop_
_entity.id
_entity.type
_entity.pdbx_description
1 polymer ?
#
loop_
_entity_poly.entity_id
_entity_poly.type
_entity_poly.pdbx_seq_one_letter_code
_entity_poly.pdbx_strand_id
1 'polypeptide(L)'
;MSCVAIAEDDHGMQRDYWYSVARRRDGLEDVAAIGRHAARRAVERLSPRRVQTGRFPVLYAPEVASGLIAHLLGALSGGAQYRKASYLLDALGHPVAAPHLSLVEEPHLPGRIGSAAFDGDGVATWSKPFVSSGVAEHYILSTYSARRLGMHTTGNAGGVFNLSVHGETRSVDELLAAMGRGLVVTELMGQGVNAVTGDYSRGASGFWVENGEIAYPVDEITIAGNLKDMFMNLALIGDDVDERGNIRAPSLLVEGMTIAGD
;
A
#
# COMPACT_ATOMS: atom_id res chain seq x y z
N MET A 1 -5.90 -19.92 1.19
CA MET A 1 -5.17 -20.80 2.14
C MET A 1 -4.23 -19.92 2.95
N SER A 2 -4.14 -20.09 4.27
CA SER A 2 -3.22 -19.33 5.11
C SER A 2 -2.56 -20.22 6.16
N CYS A 3 -1.39 -19.80 6.64
CA CYS A 3 -0.68 -20.40 7.76
C CYS A 3 -0.18 -19.28 8.68
N VAL A 4 -0.33 -19.46 9.99
CA VAL A 4 0.21 -18.57 11.01
C VAL A 4 1.26 -19.38 11.78
N ALA A 5 2.44 -18.81 11.97
CA ALA A 5 3.53 -19.42 12.73
C ALA A 5 3.92 -18.55 13.92
N ILE A 6 4.40 -19.20 14.98
CA ILE A 6 5.01 -18.55 16.13
C ILE A 6 6.43 -19.08 16.23
N ALA A 7 7.39 -18.18 16.42
CA ALA A 7 8.78 -18.49 16.72
C ALA A 7 9.13 -17.89 18.09
N GLU A 8 10.07 -18.51 18.80
CA GLU A 8 10.49 -18.09 20.14
C GLU A 8 12.01 -18.22 20.26
N ASP A 9 12.62 -17.23 20.91
CA ASP A 9 14.00 -17.24 21.39
C ASP A 9 14.07 -16.69 22.82
N ASP A 10 15.28 -16.52 23.36
CA ASP A 10 15.49 -15.99 24.71
C ASP A 10 14.97 -14.54 24.90
N HIS A 11 14.65 -13.84 23.82
CA HIS A 11 14.15 -12.46 23.80
C HIS A 11 12.63 -12.36 23.64
N GLY A 12 11.94 -13.48 23.40
CA GLY A 12 10.48 -13.57 23.43
C GLY A 12 9.89 -14.31 22.24
N MET A 13 8.57 -14.14 22.08
CA MET A 13 7.81 -14.78 21.01
C MET A 13 7.46 -13.77 19.90
N GLN A 14 7.62 -14.20 18.66
CA GLN A 14 7.21 -13.47 17.47
C GLN A 14 6.21 -14.29 16.67
N ARG A 15 5.27 -13.60 16.03
CA ARG A 15 4.21 -14.22 15.22
C ARG A 15 4.15 -13.57 13.86
N ASP A 16 4.08 -14.38 12.82
CA ASP A 16 3.77 -13.91 11.48
C ASP A 16 2.92 -14.93 10.72
N TYR A 17 2.49 -14.58 9.52
CA TYR A 17 1.66 -15.42 8.67
C TYR A 17 2.04 -15.30 7.20
N TRP A 18 1.57 -16.26 6.42
CA TRP A 18 1.56 -16.18 4.96
C TRP A 18 0.26 -16.74 4.42
N TYR A 19 -0.13 -16.28 3.24
CA TYR A 19 -1.34 -16.75 2.59
C TYR A 19 -1.26 -16.64 1.08
N SER A 20 -2.09 -17.47 0.44
CA SER A 20 -2.37 -17.42 -0.99
C SER A 20 -3.89 -17.43 -1.21
N VAL A 21 -4.34 -16.66 -2.19
CA VAL A 21 -5.74 -16.50 -2.56
C VAL A 21 -5.85 -16.44 -4.07
N ALA A 22 -6.82 -17.17 -4.63
CA ALA A 22 -7.09 -17.21 -6.05
C ALA A 22 -8.54 -17.61 -6.28
N ARG A 23 -9.11 -17.22 -7.42
CA ARG A 23 -10.45 -17.67 -7.84
C ARG A 23 -10.48 -19.15 -8.24
N ARG A 24 -9.33 -19.69 -8.66
CA ARG A 24 -9.19 -21.08 -9.08
C ARG A 24 -8.19 -21.80 -8.18
N ARG A 25 -8.42 -23.09 -7.95
CA ARG A 25 -7.56 -23.93 -7.11
C ARG A 25 -6.12 -24.00 -7.62
N ASP A 26 -5.94 -24.10 -8.93
CA ASP A 26 -4.63 -24.16 -9.60
C ASP A 26 -3.85 -22.85 -9.55
N GLY A 27 -4.50 -21.74 -9.16
CA GLY A 27 -3.82 -20.46 -8.89
C GLY A 27 -3.35 -20.30 -7.45
N LEU A 28 -3.56 -21.29 -6.57
CA LEU A 28 -3.05 -21.24 -5.20
C LEU A 28 -1.59 -21.70 -5.14
N GLU A 29 -0.80 -21.03 -4.31
CA GLU A 29 0.54 -21.50 -3.94
C GLU A 29 0.48 -22.88 -3.28
N ASP A 30 1.57 -23.64 -3.45
CA ASP A 30 1.76 -24.92 -2.78
C ASP A 30 1.64 -24.77 -1.24
N VAL A 31 0.92 -25.69 -0.60
CA VAL A 31 0.64 -25.60 0.84
C VAL A 31 1.92 -25.67 1.67
N ALA A 32 2.90 -26.48 1.24
CA ALA A 32 4.17 -26.56 1.94
C ALA A 32 5.00 -25.28 1.74
N ALA A 33 4.89 -24.62 0.59
CA ALA A 33 5.48 -23.29 0.39
C ALA A 33 4.87 -22.26 1.34
N ILE A 34 3.53 -22.20 1.47
CA ILE A 34 2.85 -21.29 2.39
C ILE A 34 3.33 -21.49 3.84
N GLY A 35 3.45 -22.75 4.28
CA GLY A 35 3.96 -23.08 5.62
C GLY A 35 5.42 -22.65 5.83
N ARG A 36 6.30 -22.89 4.84
CA ARG A 36 7.71 -22.44 4.89
C ARG A 36 7.82 -20.92 4.94
N HIS A 37 7.02 -20.20 4.15
CA HIS A 37 7.02 -18.74 4.16
C HIS A 37 6.55 -18.16 5.49
N ALA A 38 5.46 -18.69 6.07
CA ALA A 38 4.97 -18.27 7.38
C ALA A 38 6.02 -18.51 8.48
N ALA A 39 6.64 -19.68 8.49
CA ALA A 39 7.71 -20.00 9.45
C ALA A 39 8.93 -19.10 9.29
N ARG A 40 9.39 -18.86 8.05
CA ARG A 40 10.52 -17.97 7.76
C ARG A 40 10.26 -16.56 8.27
N ARG A 41 9.09 -15.98 7.96
CA ARG A 41 8.72 -14.63 8.41
C ARG A 41 8.67 -14.51 9.94
N ALA A 42 8.13 -15.52 10.62
CA ALA A 42 8.10 -15.53 12.08
C ALA A 42 9.51 -15.58 12.69
N VAL A 43 10.42 -16.37 12.12
CA VAL A 43 11.82 -16.47 12.55
C VAL A 43 12.61 -15.18 12.26
N GLU A 44 12.40 -14.57 11.09
CA GLU A 44 13.08 -13.31 10.71
C GLU A 44 12.77 -12.14 11.67
N ARG A 45 11.66 -12.20 12.42
CA ARG A 45 11.27 -11.17 13.39
C ARG A 45 11.88 -11.32 14.78
N LEU A 46 12.53 -12.44 15.07
CA LEU A 46 13.11 -12.73 16.38
C LEU A 46 14.19 -11.73 16.78
N SER A 47 14.36 -11.50 18.08
CA SER A 47 15.34 -10.56 18.64
C SER A 47 15.29 -9.13 18.03
N PRO A 48 14.12 -8.46 18.00
CA PRO A 48 13.99 -7.13 17.44
C PRO A 48 14.78 -6.10 18.25
N ARG A 49 15.23 -5.04 17.58
CA ARG A 49 16.00 -3.96 18.19
C ARG A 49 15.28 -2.62 18.07
N ARG A 50 15.56 -1.74 19.02
CA ARG A 50 15.17 -0.34 18.96
C ARG A 50 15.95 0.40 17.88
N VAL A 51 15.36 1.50 17.41
CA VAL A 51 15.97 2.38 16.41
C VAL A 51 15.93 3.81 16.89
N GLN A 52 16.98 4.54 16.54
CA GLN A 52 17.07 5.94 16.92
C GLN A 52 15.95 6.75 16.29
N THR A 53 15.30 7.59 17.09
CA THR A 53 14.30 8.53 16.59
C THR A 53 14.95 9.50 15.59
N GLY A 54 14.35 9.64 14.41
CA GLY A 54 14.91 10.48 13.36
C GLY A 54 14.08 10.51 12.08
N ARG A 55 14.63 11.14 11.04
CA ARG A 55 14.04 11.15 9.70
C ARG A 55 14.81 10.21 8.78
N PHE A 56 14.10 9.27 8.18
CA PHE A 56 14.67 8.23 7.33
C PHE A 56 13.73 7.90 6.16
N PRO A 57 14.27 7.35 5.06
CA PRO A 57 13.46 6.69 4.06
C PRO A 57 12.76 5.45 4.65
N VAL A 58 11.57 5.18 4.13
CA VAL A 58 10.74 4.02 4.49
C VAL A 58 10.34 3.27 3.23
N LEU A 59 10.75 2.01 3.14
CA LEU A 59 10.30 1.07 2.12
C LEU A 59 9.07 0.31 2.63
N TYR A 60 7.91 0.59 2.06
CA TYR A 60 6.70 -0.19 2.33
C TYR A 60 6.76 -1.48 1.52
N ALA A 61 6.79 -2.63 2.20
CA ALA A 61 6.71 -3.94 1.54
C ALA A 61 5.37 -4.09 0.79
N PRO A 62 5.30 -4.93 -0.25
CA PRO A 62 4.15 -5.00 -1.17
C PRO A 62 2.82 -5.21 -0.45
N GLU A 63 2.83 -6.02 0.62
CA GLU A 63 1.63 -6.37 1.40
C GLU A 63 1.01 -5.16 2.09
N VAL A 64 1.84 -4.23 2.58
CA VAL A 64 1.40 -3.01 3.27
C VAL A 64 1.30 -1.80 2.35
N ALA A 65 2.02 -1.80 1.22
CA ALA A 65 1.99 -0.76 0.20
C ALA A 65 0.58 -0.57 -0.39
N SER A 66 -0.18 -1.67 -0.54
CA SER A 66 -1.58 -1.63 -0.98
C SER A 66 -2.45 -0.74 -0.07
N GLY A 67 -2.20 -0.76 1.24
CA GLY A 67 -2.88 0.08 2.22
C GLY A 67 -2.50 1.56 2.11
N LEU A 68 -1.23 1.85 1.81
CA LEU A 68 -0.80 3.23 1.52
C LEU A 68 -1.57 3.77 0.30
N ILE A 69 -1.58 3.04 -0.81
CA ILE A 69 -2.32 3.42 -2.03
C ILE A 69 -3.83 3.57 -1.75
N ALA A 70 -4.41 2.71 -0.91
CA ALA A 70 -5.81 2.82 -0.53
C ALA A 70 -6.15 4.17 0.15
N HIS A 71 -5.22 4.79 0.88
CA HIS A 71 -5.44 6.13 1.46
C HIS A 71 -5.47 7.24 0.39
N LEU A 72 -4.70 7.13 -0.68
CA LEU A 72 -4.79 8.04 -1.83
C LEU A 72 -6.14 7.90 -2.53
N LEU A 73 -6.57 6.67 -2.80
CA LEU A 73 -7.89 6.39 -3.39
C LEU A 73 -9.03 6.89 -2.50
N GLY A 74 -8.92 6.69 -1.18
CA GLY A 74 -9.89 7.19 -0.22
C GLY A 74 -10.05 8.71 -0.30
N ALA A 75 -8.95 9.43 -0.45
CA ALA A 75 -8.94 10.88 -0.64
C ALA A 75 -9.58 11.30 -1.98
N LEU A 76 -9.43 10.50 -3.03
CA LEU A 76 -10.09 10.70 -4.34
C LEU A 76 -11.53 10.17 -4.40
N SER A 77 -12.07 9.61 -3.31
CA SER A 77 -13.43 9.08 -3.29
C SER A 77 -14.47 10.20 -3.34
N GLY A 78 -15.53 10.02 -4.13
CA GLY A 78 -16.62 10.99 -4.23
C GLY A 78 -17.24 11.32 -2.86
N GLY A 79 -17.32 10.32 -1.98
CA GLY A 79 -17.74 10.48 -0.59
C GLY A 79 -16.90 11.46 0.22
N ALA A 80 -15.57 11.41 0.06
CA ALA A 80 -14.66 12.35 0.71
C ALA A 80 -14.80 13.75 0.11
N GLN A 81 -14.93 13.85 -1.21
CA GLN A 81 -15.03 15.11 -1.95
C GLN A 81 -16.30 15.90 -1.59
N TYR A 82 -17.50 15.32 -1.73
CA TYR A 82 -18.74 16.09 -1.50
C TYR A 82 -18.97 16.44 -0.03
N ARG A 83 -18.35 15.70 0.90
CA ARG A 83 -18.37 16.01 2.35
C ARG A 83 -17.29 17.00 2.77
N LYS A 84 -16.41 17.41 1.85
CA LYS A 84 -15.22 18.22 2.16
C LYS A 84 -14.34 17.57 3.24
N ALA A 85 -14.21 16.24 3.18
CA ALA A 85 -13.53 15.41 4.16
C ALA A 85 -12.36 14.66 3.51
N SER A 86 -11.51 15.39 2.77
CA SER A 86 -10.35 14.89 2.06
C SER A 86 -9.19 15.87 2.18
N TYR A 87 -7.96 15.38 2.26
CA TYR A 87 -6.75 16.19 2.10
C TYR A 87 -6.45 16.54 0.63
N LEU A 88 -7.20 15.96 -0.32
CA LEU A 88 -7.13 16.18 -1.76
C LEU A 88 -8.45 16.75 -2.31
N LEU A 89 -8.98 17.81 -1.68
CA LEU A 89 -10.11 18.54 -2.27
C LEU A 89 -9.67 19.22 -3.57
N ASP A 90 -10.58 19.24 -4.54
CA ASP A 90 -10.38 19.91 -5.84
C ASP A 90 -9.13 19.44 -6.60
N ALA A 91 -8.74 18.17 -6.39
CA ALA A 91 -7.47 17.63 -6.89
C ALA A 91 -7.45 17.29 -8.38
N LEU A 92 -8.60 17.21 -9.06
CA LEU A 92 -8.63 16.88 -10.50
C LEU A 92 -7.76 17.83 -11.31
N GLY A 93 -6.94 17.28 -12.21
CA GLY A 93 -5.99 18.02 -13.03
C GLY A 93 -4.77 18.56 -12.29
N HIS A 94 -4.62 18.26 -10.99
CA HIS A 94 -3.48 18.69 -10.18
C HIS A 94 -2.59 17.52 -9.77
N PRO A 95 -1.28 17.76 -9.53
CA PRO A 95 -0.39 16.78 -8.95
C PRO A 95 -0.86 16.34 -7.56
N VAL A 96 -0.95 15.03 -7.36
CA VAL A 96 -1.29 14.36 -6.10
C VAL A 96 -0.22 13.35 -5.65
N ALA A 97 0.73 13.04 -6.52
CA ALA A 97 1.83 12.13 -6.27
C ALA A 97 3.05 12.47 -7.14
N ALA A 98 4.15 11.74 -6.92
CA ALA A 98 5.35 11.82 -7.74
C ALA A 98 5.02 11.61 -9.25
N PRO A 99 5.71 12.32 -10.16
CA PRO A 99 5.35 12.36 -11.58
C PRO A 99 5.52 11.03 -12.31
N HIS A 100 6.25 10.07 -11.74
CA HIS A 100 6.44 8.74 -12.32
C HIS A 100 5.37 7.73 -11.85
N LEU A 101 4.49 8.10 -10.91
CA LEU A 101 3.44 7.22 -10.41
C LEU A 101 2.18 7.32 -11.28
N SER A 102 1.64 6.19 -11.70
CA SER A 102 0.30 6.09 -12.29
C SER A 102 -0.50 4.98 -11.63
N LEU A 103 -1.79 5.22 -11.44
CA LEU A 103 -2.74 4.29 -10.84
C LEU A 103 -3.85 4.00 -11.82
N VAL A 104 -3.90 2.77 -12.34
CA VAL A 104 -4.80 2.38 -13.43
C VAL A 104 -5.70 1.26 -12.96
N GLU A 105 -7.00 1.42 -13.20
CA GLU A 105 -8.01 0.42 -12.93
C GLU A 105 -8.24 -0.46 -14.17
N GLU A 106 -8.33 -1.78 -13.96
CA GLU A 106 -8.53 -2.77 -15.02
C GLU A 106 -9.64 -3.77 -14.63
N PRO A 107 -10.92 -3.37 -14.69
CA PRO A 107 -12.02 -4.11 -14.08
C PRO A 107 -12.32 -5.48 -14.73
N HIS A 108 -11.84 -5.70 -15.96
CA HIS A 108 -12.21 -6.86 -16.78
C HIS A 108 -11.11 -7.92 -16.90
N LEU A 109 -10.10 -7.90 -16.02
CA LEU A 109 -9.02 -8.89 -16.07
C LEU A 109 -9.54 -10.30 -15.76
N PRO A 110 -9.39 -11.28 -16.65
CA PRO A 110 -9.90 -12.63 -16.41
C PRO A 110 -9.31 -13.27 -15.16
N GLY A 111 -10.16 -13.84 -14.31
CA GLY A 111 -9.75 -14.61 -13.13
C GLY A 111 -9.19 -13.80 -11.95
N ARG A 112 -9.01 -12.49 -12.07
CA ARG A 112 -8.53 -11.63 -10.97
C ARG A 112 -9.61 -11.35 -9.92
N ILE A 113 -9.18 -11.21 -8.67
CA ILE A 113 -10.08 -11.15 -7.49
C ILE A 113 -10.94 -9.88 -7.51
N GLY A 114 -10.42 -8.77 -8.02
CA GLY A 114 -11.11 -7.50 -8.10
C GLY A 114 -12.03 -7.34 -9.32
N SER A 115 -12.07 -8.29 -10.25
CA SER A 115 -12.81 -8.12 -11.51
C SER A 115 -14.32 -8.04 -11.31
N ALA A 116 -14.94 -7.07 -11.98
CA ALA A 116 -16.38 -6.86 -11.99
C ALA A 116 -16.79 -6.23 -13.33
N ALA A 117 -17.92 -6.67 -13.89
CA ALA A 117 -18.46 -6.12 -15.15
C ALA A 117 -19.39 -4.91 -14.93
N PHE A 118 -19.88 -4.74 -13.70
CA PHE A 118 -20.71 -3.63 -13.27
C PHE A 118 -20.45 -3.32 -11.80
N ASP A 119 -20.65 -2.06 -11.42
CA ASP A 119 -20.49 -1.59 -10.05
C ASP A 119 -21.73 -1.84 -9.18
N GLY A 120 -21.69 -1.41 -7.92
CA GLY A 120 -22.80 -1.56 -6.97
C GLY A 120 -24.11 -0.84 -7.34
N ASP A 121 -24.08 0.07 -8.31
CA ASP A 121 -25.27 0.74 -8.87
C ASP A 121 -25.73 0.09 -10.19
N GLY A 122 -25.04 -0.97 -10.66
CA GLY A 122 -25.31 -1.65 -11.93
C GLY A 122 -24.71 -0.94 -13.15
N VAL A 123 -23.80 0.02 -12.95
CA VAL A 123 -23.15 0.76 -14.03
C VAL A 123 -21.98 -0.05 -14.58
N ALA A 124 -21.88 -0.16 -15.90
CA ALA A 124 -20.77 -0.87 -16.54
C ALA A 124 -19.42 -0.27 -16.13
N THR A 125 -18.50 -1.12 -15.67
CA THR A 125 -17.14 -0.75 -15.34
C THR A 125 -16.31 -0.60 -16.62
N TRP A 126 -15.24 0.19 -16.56
CA TRP A 126 -14.32 0.40 -17.69
C TRP A 126 -12.93 0.75 -17.16
N SER A 127 -11.89 0.45 -17.96
CA SER A 127 -10.50 0.70 -17.59
C SER A 127 -10.19 2.20 -17.61
N LYS A 128 -9.66 2.74 -16.51
CA LYS A 128 -9.42 4.17 -16.36
C LYS A 128 -8.21 4.46 -15.46
N PRO A 129 -7.46 5.55 -15.69
CA PRO A 129 -6.52 6.04 -14.70
C PRO A 129 -7.26 6.82 -13.61
N PHE A 130 -6.91 6.60 -12.34
CA PHE A 130 -7.24 7.56 -11.27
C PHE A 130 -6.12 8.57 -11.08
N VAL A 131 -4.87 8.15 -11.31
CA VAL A 131 -3.68 9.00 -11.34
C VAL A 131 -2.89 8.67 -12.59
N SER A 132 -2.48 9.69 -13.35
CA SER A 132 -1.62 9.57 -14.53
C SER A 132 -0.43 10.50 -14.37
N SER A 133 0.79 9.96 -14.39
CA SER A 133 2.02 10.73 -14.21
C SER A 133 1.98 11.69 -13.01
N GLY A 134 1.51 11.19 -11.87
CA GLY A 134 1.33 11.95 -10.63
C GLY A 134 0.11 12.87 -10.56
N VAL A 135 -0.66 13.04 -11.65
CA VAL A 135 -1.82 13.94 -11.73
C VAL A 135 -3.13 13.18 -11.52
N ALA A 136 -4.05 13.72 -10.72
CA ALA A 136 -5.36 13.10 -10.52
C ALA A 136 -6.27 13.30 -11.75
N GLU A 137 -6.71 12.19 -12.35
CA GLU A 137 -7.49 12.16 -13.58
C GLU A 137 -8.99 11.97 -13.31
N HIS A 138 -9.33 11.12 -12.34
CA HIS A 138 -10.71 10.79 -12.01
C HIS A 138 -10.92 10.69 -10.50
N TYR A 139 -12.11 11.07 -10.05
CA TYR A 139 -12.61 10.67 -8.73
C TYR A 139 -13.26 9.29 -8.80
N ILE A 140 -13.36 8.62 -7.65
CA ILE A 140 -14.03 7.32 -7.52
C ILE A 140 -15.50 7.60 -7.17
N LEU A 141 -16.38 7.54 -8.19
CA LEU A 141 -17.76 8.03 -8.07
C LEU A 141 -18.79 6.90 -8.25
N SER A 142 -19.69 6.78 -7.26
CA SER A 142 -21.02 6.19 -7.45
C SER A 142 -21.99 7.19 -8.07
N THR A 143 -23.17 6.73 -8.49
CA THR A 143 -24.25 7.59 -8.99
C THR A 143 -24.63 8.68 -7.99
N TYR A 144 -24.72 8.34 -6.69
CA TYR A 144 -25.05 9.31 -5.65
C TYR A 144 -23.96 10.38 -5.51
N SER A 145 -22.71 9.97 -5.37
CA SER A 145 -21.59 10.91 -5.18
C SER A 145 -21.36 11.79 -6.40
N ALA A 146 -21.54 11.26 -7.61
CA ALA A 146 -21.50 12.01 -8.85
C ALA A 146 -22.56 13.12 -8.87
N ARG A 147 -23.82 12.80 -8.55
CA ARG A 147 -24.91 13.80 -8.46
C ARG A 147 -24.62 14.88 -7.43
N ARG A 148 -24.06 14.52 -6.27
CA ARG A 148 -23.67 15.49 -5.21
C ARG A 148 -22.59 16.46 -5.68
N LEU A 149 -21.75 16.07 -6.64
CA LEU A 149 -20.67 16.87 -7.21
C LEU A 149 -21.04 17.52 -8.55
N GLY A 150 -22.24 17.29 -9.08
CA GLY A 150 -22.62 17.76 -10.42
C GLY A 150 -21.84 17.07 -11.56
N MET A 151 -21.38 15.84 -11.33
CA MET A 151 -20.59 15.04 -12.26
C MET A 151 -21.34 13.79 -12.74
N HIS A 152 -20.70 13.00 -13.59
CA HIS A 152 -21.14 11.66 -14.00
C HIS A 152 -20.45 10.58 -13.15
N THR A 153 -21.13 9.44 -12.97
CA THR A 153 -20.55 8.25 -12.31
C THR A 153 -19.35 7.73 -13.10
N THR A 154 -18.35 7.20 -12.39
CA THR A 154 -17.18 6.54 -13.00
C THR A 154 -17.32 5.02 -13.04
N GLY A 155 -18.49 4.49 -12.63
CA GLY A 155 -18.71 3.06 -12.49
C GLY A 155 -17.93 2.48 -11.31
N ASN A 156 -17.94 3.18 -10.17
CA ASN A 156 -17.18 2.81 -8.97
C ASN A 156 -18.02 2.84 -7.68
N ALA A 157 -19.33 2.63 -7.77
CA ALA A 157 -20.12 2.28 -6.59
C ALA A 157 -19.59 0.96 -5.99
N GLY A 158 -19.05 1.02 -4.77
CA GLY A 158 -18.38 -0.12 -4.14
C GLY A 158 -16.85 -0.12 -4.21
N GLY A 159 -16.23 0.87 -4.90
CA GLY A 159 -14.78 1.06 -4.92
C GLY A 159 -14.13 0.81 -6.28
N VAL A 160 -12.84 0.54 -6.26
CA VAL A 160 -12.03 0.22 -7.45
C VAL A 160 -12.03 -1.28 -7.75
N PHE A 161 -11.66 -1.66 -8.97
CA PHE A 161 -11.66 -3.03 -9.48
C PHE A 161 -10.34 -3.35 -10.20
N ASN A 162 -9.47 -4.14 -9.57
CA ASN A 162 -8.10 -4.46 -10.01
C ASN A 162 -7.28 -3.19 -10.32
N LEU A 163 -6.98 -2.40 -9.30
CA LEU A 163 -6.08 -1.27 -9.47
C LEU A 163 -4.63 -1.77 -9.55
N SER A 164 -3.87 -1.25 -10.51
CA SER A 164 -2.43 -1.46 -10.65
C SER A 164 -1.66 -0.18 -10.39
N VAL A 165 -0.53 -0.32 -9.69
CA VAL A 165 0.51 0.69 -9.63
C VAL A 165 1.41 0.55 -10.85
N HIS A 166 1.65 1.65 -11.55
CA HIS A 166 2.55 1.74 -12.70
C HIS A 166 3.59 2.83 -12.49
N GLY A 167 4.78 2.60 -13.05
CA GLY A 167 5.90 3.52 -13.09
C GLY A 167 7.17 2.78 -13.52
N GLU A 168 8.31 3.45 -13.46
CA GLU A 168 9.60 2.79 -13.64
C GLU A 168 9.93 1.95 -12.41
N THR A 169 10.18 0.65 -12.61
CA THR A 169 10.38 -0.29 -11.51
C THR A 169 11.86 -0.61 -11.28
N ARG A 170 12.16 -1.06 -10.06
CA ARG A 170 13.47 -1.52 -9.60
C ARG A 170 13.31 -2.82 -8.82
N SER A 171 14.36 -3.64 -8.78
CA SER A 171 14.35 -4.83 -7.91
C SER A 171 14.41 -4.42 -6.43
N VAL A 172 13.99 -5.31 -5.53
CA VAL A 172 14.08 -5.06 -4.09
C VAL A 172 15.52 -4.72 -3.67
N ASP A 173 16.51 -5.42 -4.23
CA ASP A 173 17.93 -5.15 -3.94
C ASP A 173 18.34 -3.75 -4.37
N GLU A 174 17.86 -3.28 -5.53
CA GLU A 174 18.10 -1.90 -6.00
C GLU A 174 17.39 -0.87 -5.10
N LEU A 175 16.19 -1.15 -4.60
CA LEU A 175 15.48 -0.29 -3.65
C LEU A 175 16.24 -0.18 -2.33
N LEU A 176 16.74 -1.31 -1.80
CA LEU A 176 17.53 -1.34 -0.58
C LEU A 176 18.85 -0.58 -0.76
N ALA A 177 19.56 -0.82 -1.87
CA ALA A 177 20.80 -0.11 -2.20
C ALA A 177 20.59 1.40 -2.35
N ALA A 178 19.51 1.82 -3.01
CA ALA A 178 19.15 3.23 -3.16
C ALA A 178 18.75 3.86 -1.80
N MET A 179 18.03 3.12 -0.96
CA MET A 179 17.65 3.56 0.38
C MET A 179 18.89 3.78 1.27
N GLY A 180 19.88 2.88 1.19
CA GLY A 180 21.15 2.95 1.92
C GLY A 180 21.00 2.73 3.43
N ARG A 181 20.25 3.59 4.12
CA ARG A 181 19.91 3.47 5.54
C ARG A 181 18.48 3.91 5.77
N GLY A 182 17.65 3.01 6.30
CA GLY A 182 16.23 3.30 6.54
C GLY A 182 15.48 2.10 7.08
N LEU A 183 14.16 2.12 6.87
CA LEU A 183 13.25 1.13 7.42
C LEU A 183 12.48 0.44 6.31
N VAL A 184 12.51 -0.89 6.29
CA VAL A 184 11.51 -1.69 5.57
C VAL A 184 10.35 -1.97 6.51
N VAL A 185 9.14 -1.57 6.14
CA VAL A 185 7.93 -1.83 6.90
C VAL A 185 7.20 -3.01 6.30
N THR A 186 6.94 -4.04 7.12
CA THR A 186 6.23 -5.26 6.70
C THR A 186 4.91 -5.45 7.45
N GLU A 187 4.68 -4.69 8.52
CA GLU A 187 3.41 -4.67 9.26
C GLU A 187 3.13 -3.27 9.82
N LEU A 188 1.85 -2.89 9.82
CA LEU A 188 1.37 -1.62 10.34
C LEU A 188 0.19 -1.83 11.28
N MET A 189 0.19 -1.11 12.40
CA MET A 189 -0.77 -1.24 13.50
C MET A 189 -1.43 0.11 13.78
N GLY A 190 -2.68 0.07 14.27
CA GLY A 190 -3.44 1.28 14.62
C GLY A 190 -4.07 2.01 13.42
N GLN A 191 -4.95 2.97 13.75
CA GLN A 191 -5.81 3.72 12.82
C GLN A 191 -5.40 5.19 12.68
N GLY A 192 -4.14 5.54 12.96
CA GLY A 192 -3.70 6.95 13.03
C GLY A 192 -3.51 7.59 11.65
N VAL A 193 -4.55 7.58 10.83
CA VAL A 193 -4.59 8.26 9.53
C VAL A 193 -5.79 9.19 9.51
N ASN A 194 -5.55 10.48 9.36
CA ASN A 194 -6.60 11.49 9.24
C ASN A 194 -6.90 11.78 7.77
N ALA A 195 -8.07 11.35 7.30
CA ALA A 195 -8.46 11.53 5.90
C ALA A 195 -8.68 13.00 5.49
N VAL A 196 -8.91 13.91 6.45
CA VAL A 196 -9.16 15.34 6.18
C VAL A 196 -7.87 16.13 6.05
N THR A 197 -6.89 15.87 6.93
CA THR A 197 -5.61 16.60 6.96
C THR A 197 -4.49 15.87 6.23
N GLY A 198 -4.61 14.56 6.05
CA GLY A 198 -3.58 13.70 5.52
C GLY A 198 -2.56 13.26 6.58
N ASP A 199 -2.71 13.65 7.84
CA ASP A 199 -1.77 13.26 8.89
C ASP A 199 -1.73 11.75 9.05
N TYR A 200 -0.52 11.20 9.10
CA TYR A 200 -0.25 9.79 9.15
C TYR A 200 0.68 9.49 10.33
N SER A 201 0.27 8.57 11.20
CA SER A 201 1.00 8.11 12.37
C SER A 201 0.53 6.69 12.73
N ARG A 202 1.34 5.68 12.44
CA ARG A 202 0.99 4.27 12.69
C ARG A 202 2.12 3.55 13.39
N GLY A 203 1.76 2.62 14.27
CA GLY A 203 2.71 1.64 14.77
C GLY A 203 3.22 0.80 13.60
N ALA A 204 4.49 0.46 13.58
CA ALA A 204 5.11 -0.29 12.51
C ALA A 204 6.07 -1.34 13.07
N SER A 205 6.28 -2.39 12.29
CA SER A 205 7.36 -3.34 12.47
C SER A 205 7.90 -3.78 11.11
N GLY A 206 9.12 -4.28 11.12
CA GLY A 206 9.80 -4.73 9.91
C GLY A 206 11.29 -4.84 10.15
N PHE A 207 12.10 -4.23 9.28
CA PHE A 207 13.54 -4.42 9.28
C PHE A 207 14.28 -3.10 9.10
N TRP A 208 15.32 -2.91 9.93
CA TRP A 208 16.26 -1.84 9.74
C TRP A 208 17.25 -2.20 8.62
N VAL A 209 17.62 -1.21 7.83
CA VAL A 209 18.58 -1.36 6.72
C VAL A 209 19.78 -0.46 6.95
N GLU A 210 20.97 -1.02 6.71
CA GLU A 210 22.25 -0.31 6.78
C GLU A 210 23.13 -0.71 5.61
N ASN A 211 23.77 0.27 4.98
CA ASN A 211 24.61 0.08 3.78
C ASN A 211 23.89 -0.65 2.63
N GLY A 212 22.57 -0.49 2.53
CA GLY A 212 21.74 -1.12 1.52
C GLY A 212 21.40 -2.59 1.77
N GLU A 213 21.62 -3.11 2.98
CA GLU A 213 21.30 -4.48 3.37
C GLU A 213 20.44 -4.52 4.63
N ILE A 214 19.55 -5.52 4.73
CA ILE A 214 18.76 -5.75 5.95
C ILE A 214 19.72 -6.12 7.09
N ALA A 215 19.70 -5.31 8.17
CA ALA A 215 20.59 -5.47 9.30
C ALA A 215 19.95 -6.27 10.45
N TYR A 216 18.75 -5.89 10.89
CA TYR A 216 18.04 -6.54 12.00
C TYR A 216 16.54 -6.20 12.00
N PRO A 217 15.69 -7.06 12.60
CA PRO A 217 14.28 -6.76 12.77
C PRO A 217 14.05 -5.64 13.79
N VAL A 218 12.97 -4.90 13.60
CA VAL A 218 12.52 -3.82 14.49
C VAL A 218 11.03 -3.94 14.72
N ASP A 219 10.62 -3.67 15.95
CA ASP A 219 9.22 -3.65 16.36
C ASP A 219 8.95 -2.49 17.33
N GLU A 220 7.67 -2.29 17.66
CA GLU A 220 7.20 -1.25 18.59
C GLU A 220 7.59 0.20 18.20
N ILE A 221 7.89 0.45 16.92
CA ILE A 221 8.19 1.78 16.41
C ILE A 221 6.93 2.47 15.89
N THR A 222 6.96 3.79 15.76
CA THR A 222 5.94 4.57 15.06
C THR A 222 6.55 5.27 13.86
N ILE A 223 5.89 5.17 12.70
CA ILE A 223 6.21 5.98 11.52
C ILE A 223 5.18 7.09 11.37
N ALA A 224 5.64 8.29 11.03
CA ALA A 224 4.79 9.47 10.90
C ALA A 224 5.18 10.37 9.72
N GLY A 225 4.17 11.05 9.17
CA GLY A 225 4.29 11.98 8.05
C GLY A 225 2.94 12.61 7.70
N ASN A 226 2.88 13.26 6.53
CA ASN A 226 1.63 13.67 5.92
C ASN A 226 1.50 12.99 4.55
N LEU A 227 0.35 12.39 4.27
CA LEU A 227 0.10 11.60 3.06
C LEU A 227 0.39 12.39 1.78
N LYS A 228 0.09 13.70 1.75
CA LYS A 228 0.40 14.54 0.59
C LYS A 228 1.90 14.57 0.33
N ASP A 229 2.69 14.83 1.36
CA ASP A 229 4.16 14.86 1.24
C ASP A 229 4.71 13.47 0.92
N MET A 230 4.17 12.42 1.53
CA MET A 230 4.58 11.04 1.29
C MET A 230 4.40 10.63 -0.18
N PHE A 231 3.26 10.94 -0.80
CA PHE A 231 3.05 10.61 -2.22
C PHE A 231 3.88 11.48 -3.15
N MET A 232 4.14 12.74 -2.80
CA MET A 232 5.02 13.62 -3.57
C MET A 232 6.49 13.20 -3.46
N ASN A 233 6.89 12.61 -2.33
CA ASN A 233 8.23 12.10 -2.04
C ASN A 233 8.36 10.58 -2.26
N LEU A 234 7.42 9.98 -3.00
CA LEU A 234 7.61 8.61 -3.48
C LEU A 234 8.81 8.60 -4.43
N ALA A 235 9.87 7.89 -4.06
CA ALA A 235 11.15 7.93 -4.75
C ALA A 235 11.28 6.85 -5.80
N LEU A 236 10.95 5.60 -5.43
CA LEU A 236 11.11 4.42 -6.27
C LEU A 236 9.96 3.43 -6.06
N ILE A 237 9.69 2.66 -7.11
CA ILE A 237 8.65 1.63 -7.18
C ILE A 237 9.35 0.28 -7.43
N GLY A 238 8.94 -0.76 -6.70
CA GLY A 238 9.46 -2.11 -6.87
C GLY A 238 8.87 -2.87 -8.07
N ASP A 239 9.49 -3.99 -8.42
CA ASP A 239 8.97 -4.97 -9.38
C ASP A 239 8.28 -6.19 -8.71
N ASP A 240 8.20 -6.18 -7.38
CA ASP A 240 7.72 -7.24 -6.50
C ASP A 240 6.23 -7.11 -6.16
N VAL A 241 5.38 -7.04 -7.18
CA VAL A 241 3.93 -6.78 -7.03
C VAL A 241 3.21 -7.85 -6.18
N ASP A 242 2.46 -7.43 -5.16
CA ASP A 242 1.50 -8.32 -4.48
C ASP A 242 0.22 -8.50 -5.31
N GLU A 243 0.06 -9.68 -5.91
CA GLU A 243 -1.08 -10.01 -6.77
C GLU A 243 -2.33 -10.52 -6.01
N ARG A 244 -2.25 -10.69 -4.69
CA ARG A 244 -3.29 -11.35 -3.88
C ARG A 244 -4.51 -10.45 -3.61
N GLY A 245 -4.39 -9.15 -3.87
CA GLY A 245 -5.38 -8.13 -3.52
C GLY A 245 -6.16 -7.53 -4.70
N ASN A 246 -7.02 -6.59 -4.37
CA ASN A 246 -7.71 -5.74 -5.35
C ASN A 246 -6.84 -4.55 -5.80
N ILE A 247 -5.93 -4.10 -4.94
CA ILE A 247 -4.87 -3.13 -5.26
C ILE A 247 -3.58 -3.93 -5.38
N ARG A 248 -2.99 -3.92 -6.58
CA ARG A 248 -1.72 -4.56 -6.89
C ARG A 248 -0.62 -3.51 -6.77
N ALA A 249 0.01 -3.49 -5.61
CA ALA A 249 1.11 -2.59 -5.30
C ALA A 249 2.39 -3.42 -5.15
N PRO A 250 3.51 -2.98 -5.75
CA PRO A 250 4.84 -3.46 -5.38
C PRO A 250 5.33 -2.75 -4.13
N SER A 251 6.58 -3.01 -3.75
CA SER A 251 7.26 -2.20 -2.74
C SER A 251 7.30 -0.73 -3.15
N LEU A 252 7.16 0.18 -2.19
CA LEU A 252 7.17 1.64 -2.41
C LEU A 252 8.15 2.32 -1.47
N LEU A 253 9.19 2.97 -2.02
CA LEU A 253 10.18 3.72 -1.26
C LEU A 253 9.73 5.17 -1.10
N VAL A 254 9.50 5.59 0.14
CA VAL A 254 9.05 6.95 0.50
C VAL A 254 10.13 7.66 1.29
N GLU A 255 10.52 8.85 0.85
CA GLU A 255 11.55 9.65 1.51
C GLU A 255 11.01 10.52 2.65
N GLY A 256 11.87 10.81 3.63
CA GLY A 256 11.65 11.86 4.62
C GLY A 256 10.56 11.59 5.67
N MET A 257 10.28 10.32 5.97
CA MET A 257 9.38 9.95 7.06
C MET A 257 10.04 10.11 8.42
N THR A 258 9.24 10.38 9.45
CA THR A 258 9.72 10.39 10.84
C THR A 258 9.52 9.02 11.44
N ILE A 259 10.56 8.45 12.04
CA ILE A 259 10.53 7.19 12.77
C ILE A 259 10.80 7.50 14.24
N ALA A 260 9.94 7.03 15.13
CA ALA A 260 10.10 7.12 16.58
C ALA A 260 10.21 5.71 17.17
N GLY A 261 11.30 5.44 17.91
CA GLY A 261 11.63 4.10 18.39
C GLY A 261 12.51 4.03 19.65
N ASP A 262 12.77 5.18 20.29
CA ASP A 262 13.55 5.31 21.53
C ASP A 262 12.68 5.73 22.71
#